data_AF-A0A974NN59-F1
#
_entry.id   AF-A0A974NN59-F1
#
_cell.length_a   1.000
_cell.length_b   1.000
_cell.length_c   1.000
_cell.angle_alpha   90.00
_cell.angle_beta   90.00
_cell.angle_gamma   90.00
#
_symmetry.space_group_name_H-M   'P 1'
#
loop_
_entity.id
_entity.type
_entity.pdbx_description
1 polymer ?
#
loop_
_entity_poly.entity_id
_entity_poly.type
_entity_poly.pdbx_seq_one_letter_code
_entity_poly.pdbx_strand_id
1 'polypeptide(L)'
;MKKISYAVIVSLLSMFFVFNHVSANDTKQYMVVKDAKIKVVGSKSKAMRMAKSSGGIVYEDTKMKAYGQKASWGIKTINASKAWSLNYNGSGIKVGVIDSGVDIRHPDLKIAGGKSFISGRSSYNDDNGHGTHVAGIIGAQSNKIGSVGVAPRAKIYALKALGKDGEGYISDIIEAVNWSVENHMDVINISLGSDDDSYPLKQAIMKATDAGIVVVASAGNEAGQVGYPAKYSNVIGVSALKSNTALASFSNRGSGVTVAAPGENIYSTVPGGYDSYDGTSMAAPFVAGTVALYKQATGLTGDKLVSLVTSSAVDIGARGKDSDFGYGRVNAPIKKLKRLPADQLNGENAVIKAESHSTYLKDRYTVETDYEYNYFPDPSQTRYKQTYADYSKAISVVEKVKDTKVRNALTTRLSAVKELYTRLDNYSVVYNYATKLKEYTELLEDVYYYGYVDDTTVKSYNQLGVLLDNNLIDKAYGPSNRDYFTDSYYDPAYEIYELIGYEIDDFLYE
;
A
#
# COMPACT_ATOMS: atom_id res chain seq x y z
N MET A 1 -48.41 -44.37 -26.49
CA MET A 1 -49.59 -43.53 -26.16
C MET A 1 -49.65 -43.45 -24.63
N LYS A 2 -49.49 -42.32 -23.94
CA LYS A 2 -50.05 -40.98 -24.18
C LYS A 2 -48.97 -39.91 -24.01
N LYS A 3 -48.96 -38.94 -24.93
CA LYS A 3 -48.27 -37.66 -24.78
C LYS A 3 -48.84 -36.99 -23.52
N ILE A 4 -48.03 -36.86 -22.47
CA ILE A 4 -48.35 -35.95 -21.38
C ILE A 4 -48.12 -34.55 -21.97
N SER A 5 -49.22 -33.86 -22.27
CA SER A 5 -49.20 -32.52 -22.86
C SER A 5 -48.38 -31.59 -21.98
N TYR A 6 -47.55 -30.74 -22.58
CA TYR A 6 -46.74 -29.71 -21.90
C TYR A 6 -47.59 -28.86 -20.92
N ALA A 7 -48.89 -28.70 -21.21
CA ALA A 7 -49.86 -28.06 -20.33
C ALA A 7 -50.07 -28.76 -18.96
N VAL A 8 -49.96 -30.09 -18.87
CA VAL A 8 -50.12 -30.84 -17.61
C VAL A 8 -48.89 -30.68 -16.72
N ILE A 9 -47.70 -30.59 -17.31
CA ILE A 9 -46.45 -30.33 -16.57
C ILE A 9 -46.41 -28.89 -16.08
N VAL A 10 -46.87 -27.92 -16.88
CA VAL A 10 -46.98 -26.51 -16.49
C VAL A 10 -48.06 -26.31 -15.41
N SER A 11 -49.17 -27.05 -15.45
CA SER A 11 -50.20 -27.03 -14.37
C SER A 11 -49.73 -27.69 -13.06
N LEU A 12 -48.89 -28.72 -13.11
CA LEU A 12 -48.31 -29.33 -11.91
C LEU A 12 -47.19 -28.48 -11.30
N LEU A 13 -46.39 -27.80 -12.13
CA LEU A 13 -45.38 -26.84 -11.67
C LEU A 13 -46.00 -25.52 -11.17
N SER A 14 -47.11 -25.07 -11.76
CA SER A 14 -47.86 -23.93 -11.22
C SER A 14 -48.60 -24.31 -9.93
N MET A 15 -49.09 -25.55 -9.77
CA MET A 15 -49.55 -26.04 -8.47
C MET A 15 -48.42 -26.14 -7.43
N PHE A 16 -47.21 -26.56 -7.82
CA PHE A 16 -46.06 -26.60 -6.89
C PHE A 16 -45.56 -25.20 -6.49
N PHE A 17 -45.69 -24.20 -7.36
CA PHE A 17 -45.40 -22.79 -7.05
C PHE A 17 -46.56 -22.07 -6.34
N VAL A 18 -47.80 -22.50 -6.51
CA VAL A 18 -48.97 -21.95 -5.81
C VAL A 18 -49.15 -22.57 -4.41
N PHE A 19 -48.59 -23.76 -4.13
CA PHE A 19 -48.63 -24.36 -2.79
C PHE A 19 -47.48 -23.97 -1.85
N ASN A 20 -46.43 -23.29 -2.32
CA ASN A 20 -45.40 -22.69 -1.45
C ASN A 20 -45.62 -21.19 -1.16
N HIS A 21 -46.79 -20.66 -1.53
CA HIS A 21 -47.31 -19.38 -1.03
C HIS A 21 -48.72 -19.56 -0.43
N VAL A 22 -48.96 -20.71 0.20
CA VAL A 22 -49.91 -20.73 1.31
C VAL A 22 -49.20 -19.97 2.43
N SER A 23 -49.56 -18.70 2.59
CA SER A 23 -49.37 -17.96 3.83
C SER A 23 -49.61 -18.93 4.97
N ALA A 24 -48.54 -19.27 5.70
CA ALA A 24 -48.71 -19.79 7.04
C ALA A 24 -49.69 -18.82 7.70
N ASN A 25 -50.86 -19.32 8.11
CA ASN A 25 -51.77 -18.57 8.96
C ASN A 25 -50.93 -18.07 10.13
N ASP A 26 -50.48 -16.82 10.06
CA ASP A 26 -49.75 -16.19 11.16
C ASP A 26 -50.81 -15.94 12.22
N THR A 27 -51.04 -16.97 13.05
CA THR A 27 -51.88 -16.86 14.23
C THR A 27 -51.24 -15.83 15.14
N LYS A 28 -51.74 -14.59 15.06
CA LYS A 28 -51.30 -13.49 15.91
C LYS A 28 -51.43 -13.89 17.37
N GLN A 29 -50.33 -13.76 18.12
CA GLN A 29 -50.33 -13.93 19.56
C GLN A 29 -50.42 -12.56 20.24
N TYR A 30 -50.94 -12.54 21.44
CA TYR A 30 -51.08 -11.34 22.27
C TYR A 30 -50.62 -11.67 23.67
N MET A 31 -50.00 -10.71 24.35
CA MET A 31 -49.58 -10.85 25.74
C MET A 31 -50.32 -9.85 26.62
N VAL A 32 -50.70 -10.27 27.83
CA VAL A 32 -51.19 -9.40 28.89
C VAL A 32 -50.07 -9.24 29.92
N VAL A 33 -49.63 -8.01 30.15
CA VAL A 33 -48.52 -7.68 31.06
C VAL A 33 -49.07 -6.98 32.29
N LYS A 34 -48.70 -7.46 33.48
CA LYS A 34 -48.99 -6.83 34.78
C LYS A 34 -47.90 -7.19 35.77
N ASP A 35 -47.36 -6.20 36.49
CA ASP A 35 -46.34 -6.39 37.54
C ASP A 35 -45.18 -7.30 37.09
N ALA A 36 -44.66 -7.05 35.87
CA ALA A 36 -43.64 -7.84 35.18
C ALA A 36 -44.00 -9.31 34.87
N LYS A 37 -45.24 -9.76 35.12
CA LYS A 37 -45.75 -11.08 34.73
C LYS A 37 -46.42 -11.02 33.37
N ILE A 38 -46.18 -12.04 32.55
CA ILE A 38 -46.66 -12.13 31.15
C ILE A 38 -47.60 -13.34 31.01
N LYS A 39 -48.76 -13.15 30.39
CA LYS A 39 -49.64 -14.24 29.94
C LYS A 39 -49.92 -14.12 28.44
N VAL A 40 -49.54 -15.14 27.68
CA VAL A 40 -49.71 -15.19 26.21
C VAL A 40 -51.03 -15.87 25.83
N VAL A 41 -51.74 -15.33 24.85
CA VAL A 41 -52.99 -15.85 24.31
C VAL A 41 -53.07 -15.68 22.79
N GLY A 42 -53.72 -16.64 22.11
CA GLY A 42 -53.82 -16.65 20.65
C GLY A 42 -54.90 -15.76 20.03
N SER A 43 -55.52 -14.84 20.78
CA SER A 43 -56.49 -13.89 20.20
C SER A 43 -56.62 -12.58 20.99
N LYS A 44 -56.83 -11.48 20.27
CA LYS A 44 -56.97 -10.13 20.84
C LYS A 44 -58.14 -10.03 21.80
N SER A 45 -59.28 -10.64 21.46
CA SER A 45 -60.49 -10.61 22.27
C SER A 45 -60.29 -11.32 23.62
N LYS A 46 -59.52 -12.41 23.65
CA LYS A 46 -59.17 -13.10 24.90
C LYS A 46 -58.21 -12.26 25.75
N ALA A 47 -57.21 -11.63 25.13
CA ALA A 47 -56.29 -10.73 25.82
C ALA A 47 -57.01 -9.53 26.45
N MET A 48 -57.93 -8.89 25.72
CA MET A 48 -58.72 -7.75 26.22
C MET A 48 -59.63 -8.13 27.40
N ARG A 49 -60.30 -9.28 27.35
CA ARG A 49 -61.09 -9.78 28.50
C ARG A 49 -60.21 -10.04 29.72
N MET A 50 -59.06 -10.67 29.52
CA MET A 50 -58.11 -10.95 30.60
C MET A 50 -57.57 -9.66 31.20
N ALA A 51 -57.10 -8.72 30.39
CA ALA A 51 -56.65 -7.41 30.80
C ALA A 51 -57.69 -6.66 31.63
N LYS A 52 -58.96 -6.66 31.20
CA LYS A 52 -60.08 -6.06 31.95
C LYS A 52 -60.30 -6.71 33.33
N SER A 53 -60.14 -8.02 33.43
CA SER A 53 -60.30 -8.76 34.70
C SER A 53 -59.09 -8.66 35.63
N SER A 54 -57.87 -8.56 35.08
CA SER A 54 -56.64 -8.58 35.86
C SER A 54 -56.04 -7.20 36.11
N GLY A 55 -56.50 -6.16 35.39
CA GLY A 55 -55.87 -4.83 35.37
C GLY A 55 -54.52 -4.81 34.65
N GLY A 56 -54.35 -5.66 33.62
CA GLY A 56 -53.11 -5.72 32.82
C GLY A 56 -53.22 -4.95 31.50
N ILE A 57 -52.09 -4.73 30.82
CA ILE A 57 -52.03 -4.06 29.52
C ILE A 57 -51.82 -5.12 28.42
N VAL A 58 -52.56 -4.99 27.32
CA VAL A 58 -52.45 -5.90 26.17
C VAL A 58 -51.42 -5.41 25.17
N TYR A 59 -50.54 -6.28 24.73
CA TYR A 59 -49.61 -6.07 23.61
C TYR A 59 -49.80 -7.15 22.55
N GLU A 60 -49.54 -6.82 21.29
CA GLU A 60 -49.35 -7.84 20.25
C GLU A 60 -47.99 -8.50 20.46
N ASP A 61 -47.95 -9.82 20.47
CA ASP A 61 -46.73 -10.58 20.66
C ASP A 61 -46.01 -10.71 19.32
N THR A 62 -44.77 -10.22 19.28
CA THR A 62 -43.99 -10.13 18.05
C THR A 62 -43.05 -11.32 17.99
N LYS A 63 -43.17 -12.14 16.95
CA LYS A 63 -42.18 -13.19 16.67
C LYS A 63 -40.80 -12.56 16.49
N MET A 64 -39.90 -12.85 17.43
CA MET A 64 -38.49 -12.51 17.30
C MET A 64 -37.81 -13.53 16.38
N LYS A 65 -37.13 -13.07 15.33
CA LYS A 65 -36.25 -13.92 14.50
C LYS A 65 -34.82 -13.78 15.01
N ALA A 66 -34.08 -14.88 15.08
CA ALA A 66 -32.64 -14.80 15.26
C ALA A 66 -32.04 -14.08 14.05
N TYR A 67 -31.31 -12.99 14.28
CA TYR A 67 -30.53 -12.36 13.23
C TYR A 67 -29.41 -13.31 12.82
N GLY A 68 -29.35 -13.67 11.53
CA GLY A 68 -28.20 -14.37 10.97
C GLY A 68 -27.00 -13.43 10.82
N GLN A 69 -25.80 -14.00 10.63
CA GLN A 69 -24.60 -13.22 10.35
C GLN A 69 -24.81 -12.29 9.14
N LYS A 70 -24.48 -11.00 9.30
CA LYS A 70 -24.61 -9.94 8.31
C LYS A 70 -23.22 -9.41 7.96
N ALA A 71 -22.74 -9.70 6.77
CA ALA A 71 -21.51 -9.10 6.25
C ALA A 71 -21.71 -7.62 5.92
N SER A 72 -20.72 -6.78 6.27
CA SER A 72 -20.64 -5.41 5.73
C SER A 72 -20.52 -5.45 4.21
N TRP A 73 -21.09 -4.45 3.53
CA TRP A 73 -21.06 -4.38 2.05
C TRP A 73 -19.62 -4.43 1.52
N GLY A 74 -18.67 -3.89 2.29
CA GLY A 74 -17.25 -3.86 1.94
C GLY A 74 -16.65 -5.25 1.70
N ILE A 75 -17.10 -6.28 2.42
CA ILE A 75 -16.63 -7.68 2.29
C ILE A 75 -16.79 -8.18 0.85
N LYS A 76 -17.94 -7.90 0.24
CA LYS A 76 -18.21 -8.27 -1.16
C LYS A 76 -17.39 -7.41 -2.11
N THR A 77 -17.33 -6.10 -1.86
CA THR A 77 -16.65 -5.14 -2.73
C THR A 77 -15.16 -5.42 -2.89
N ILE A 78 -14.48 -5.87 -1.84
CA ILE A 78 -13.05 -6.22 -1.89
C ILE A 78 -12.80 -7.71 -2.18
N ASN A 79 -13.83 -8.47 -2.58
CA ASN A 79 -13.75 -9.91 -2.87
C ASN A 79 -13.24 -10.79 -1.70
N ALA A 80 -13.41 -10.40 -0.43
CA ALA A 80 -12.91 -11.20 0.70
C ALA A 80 -13.49 -12.62 0.74
N SER A 81 -14.77 -12.80 0.36
CA SER A 81 -15.40 -14.12 0.27
C SER A 81 -14.77 -15.07 -0.76
N LYS A 82 -14.16 -14.53 -1.83
CA LYS A 82 -13.40 -15.34 -2.79
C LYS A 82 -12.10 -15.84 -2.17
N ALA A 83 -11.41 -15.01 -1.40
CA ALA A 83 -10.22 -15.42 -0.66
C ALA A 83 -10.54 -16.55 0.34
N TRP A 84 -11.68 -16.45 1.05
CA TRP A 84 -12.13 -17.51 1.96
C TRP A 84 -12.40 -18.82 1.24
N SER A 85 -12.97 -18.77 0.04
CA SER A 85 -13.20 -19.94 -0.82
C SER A 85 -11.89 -20.61 -1.28
N LEU A 86 -10.79 -19.87 -1.25
CA LEU A 86 -9.42 -20.36 -1.50
C LEU A 86 -8.70 -20.80 -0.22
N ASN A 87 -9.40 -20.86 0.92
CA ASN A 87 -8.89 -21.14 2.25
C ASN A 87 -7.90 -20.08 2.79
N TYR A 88 -7.97 -18.86 2.29
CA TYR A 88 -7.30 -17.70 2.87
C TYR A 88 -8.30 -16.97 3.75
N ASN A 89 -8.10 -16.98 5.06
CA ASN A 89 -9.01 -16.41 6.07
C ASN A 89 -8.25 -15.75 7.23
N GLY A 90 -6.95 -15.50 7.06
CA GLY A 90 -6.06 -14.88 8.05
C GLY A 90 -5.47 -15.85 9.06
N SER A 91 -5.72 -17.16 8.94
CA SER A 91 -5.24 -18.14 9.92
C SER A 91 -3.74 -18.05 10.14
N GLY A 92 -3.34 -17.85 11.39
CA GLY A 92 -1.94 -17.81 11.82
C GLY A 92 -1.30 -16.42 11.79
N ILE A 93 -1.95 -15.43 11.16
CA ILE A 93 -1.42 -14.08 11.00
C ILE A 93 -1.77 -13.23 12.23
N LYS A 94 -0.78 -12.53 12.80
CA LYS A 94 -0.94 -11.62 13.93
C LYS A 94 -1.19 -10.19 13.45
N VAL A 95 -2.31 -9.61 13.87
CA VAL A 95 -2.68 -8.23 13.52
C VAL A 95 -2.81 -7.41 14.79
N GLY A 96 -1.95 -6.41 14.95
CA GLY A 96 -2.02 -5.44 16.04
C GLY A 96 -2.97 -4.30 15.68
N VAL A 97 -3.94 -4.03 16.55
CA VAL A 97 -4.89 -2.91 16.42
C VAL A 97 -4.49 -1.84 17.42
N ILE A 98 -3.80 -0.79 16.94
CA ILE A 98 -3.42 0.37 17.77
C ILE A 98 -4.58 1.35 17.76
N ASP A 99 -5.32 1.38 18.86
CA ASP A 99 -6.59 2.12 18.97
C ASP A 99 -6.99 2.34 20.45
N SER A 100 -8.27 2.52 20.71
CA SER A 100 -8.94 2.65 22.01
C SER A 100 -9.09 1.32 22.78
N GLY A 101 -8.44 0.24 22.33
CA GLY A 101 -8.60 -1.10 22.90
C GLY A 101 -9.66 -1.91 22.15
N VAL A 102 -9.98 -3.11 22.64
CA VAL A 102 -10.99 -3.98 22.04
C VAL A 102 -11.83 -4.64 23.14
N ASP A 103 -13.16 -4.73 22.96
CA ASP A 103 -14.02 -5.50 23.87
C ASP A 103 -13.65 -6.98 23.82
N ILE A 104 -12.87 -7.43 24.80
CA ILE A 104 -12.34 -8.80 24.87
C ILE A 104 -13.42 -9.84 25.17
N ARG A 105 -14.63 -9.40 25.55
CA ARG A 105 -15.77 -10.26 25.85
C ARG A 105 -16.79 -10.27 24.72
N HIS A 106 -16.56 -9.54 23.64
CA HIS A 106 -17.47 -9.51 22.51
C HIS A 106 -17.60 -10.92 21.89
N PRO A 107 -18.81 -11.50 21.77
CA PRO A 107 -18.99 -12.90 21.38
C PRO A 107 -18.53 -13.21 19.95
N ASP A 108 -18.44 -12.18 19.10
CA ASP A 108 -18.02 -12.30 17.71
C ASP A 108 -16.52 -12.04 17.50
N LEU A 109 -15.76 -11.72 18.56
CA LEU A 109 -14.32 -11.47 18.49
C LEU A 109 -13.54 -12.52 19.28
N LYS A 110 -12.35 -12.86 18.79
CA LYS A 110 -11.38 -13.69 19.50
C LYS A 110 -10.06 -12.94 19.63
N ILE A 111 -9.86 -12.32 20.78
CA ILE A 111 -8.66 -11.52 21.06
C ILE A 111 -7.54 -12.45 21.53
N ALA A 112 -6.42 -12.44 20.81
CA ALA A 112 -5.27 -13.31 21.05
C ALA A 112 -4.36 -12.82 22.18
N GLY A 113 -4.46 -11.52 22.52
CA GLY A 113 -3.71 -10.86 23.57
C GLY A 113 -3.80 -9.34 23.40
N GLY A 114 -3.09 -8.60 24.24
CA GLY A 114 -3.08 -7.15 24.16
C GLY A 114 -2.29 -6.50 25.28
N LYS A 115 -2.09 -5.19 25.15
CA LYS A 115 -1.45 -4.34 26.15
C LYS A 115 -2.04 -2.93 26.06
N SER A 116 -2.16 -2.28 27.21
CA SER A 116 -2.44 -0.84 27.29
C SER A 116 -1.13 -0.09 27.48
N PHE A 117 -0.99 0.99 26.71
CA PHE A 117 0.16 1.90 26.73
C PHE A 117 -0.17 3.23 27.42
N ILE A 118 -1.45 3.43 27.76
CA ILE A 118 -1.90 4.61 28.50
C ILE A 118 -1.44 4.49 29.94
N SER A 119 -0.71 5.51 30.40
CA SER A 119 -0.18 5.56 31.76
C SER A 119 -1.27 5.35 32.82
N GLY A 120 -0.97 4.51 33.82
CA GLY A 120 -1.91 4.17 34.89
C GLY A 120 -3.06 3.23 34.50
N ARG A 121 -3.12 2.76 33.25
CA ARG A 121 -4.15 1.81 32.78
C ARG A 121 -3.53 0.51 32.31
N SER A 122 -3.88 -0.59 32.99
CA SER A 122 -3.42 -1.94 32.63
C SER A 122 -4.36 -2.68 31.67
N SER A 123 -5.66 -2.35 31.69
CA SER A 123 -6.66 -2.98 30.83
C SER A 123 -6.58 -2.45 29.39
N TYR A 124 -6.51 -3.36 28.43
CA TYR A 124 -6.64 -3.08 26.99
C TYR A 124 -8.08 -3.28 26.47
N ASN A 125 -9.05 -3.42 27.38
CA ASN A 125 -10.47 -3.45 27.03
C ASN A 125 -10.91 -2.08 26.49
N ASP A 126 -11.79 -2.11 25.51
CA ASP A 126 -12.34 -0.89 24.92
C ASP A 126 -13.35 -0.21 25.85
N ASP A 127 -13.19 1.10 26.02
CA ASP A 127 -14.06 1.99 26.77
C ASP A 127 -14.54 3.20 25.93
N ASN A 128 -14.27 3.19 24.62
CA ASN A 128 -14.74 4.16 23.63
C ASN A 128 -15.71 3.49 22.63
N GLY A 129 -15.28 2.39 22.02
CA GLY A 129 -16.03 1.60 21.04
C GLY A 129 -15.38 1.56 19.65
N HIS A 130 -14.58 2.57 19.31
CA HIS A 130 -13.92 2.68 18.01
C HIS A 130 -12.99 1.49 17.71
N GLY A 131 -12.15 1.10 18.67
CA GLY A 131 -11.19 0.02 18.48
C GLY A 131 -11.84 -1.35 18.34
N THR A 132 -12.96 -1.58 19.04
CA THR A 132 -13.80 -2.77 18.83
C THR A 132 -14.40 -2.81 17.43
N HIS A 133 -14.80 -1.65 16.90
CA HIS A 133 -15.32 -1.52 15.53
C HIS A 133 -14.27 -1.85 14.48
N VAL A 134 -13.09 -1.25 14.61
CA VAL A 134 -11.92 -1.52 13.78
C VAL A 134 -11.53 -3.00 13.83
N ALA A 135 -11.45 -3.58 15.03
CA ALA A 135 -11.11 -5.00 15.21
C ALA A 135 -12.11 -5.95 14.53
N GLY A 136 -13.40 -5.62 14.55
CA GLY A 136 -14.43 -6.41 13.87
C GLY A 136 -14.32 -6.41 12.36
N ILE A 137 -13.94 -5.29 11.75
CA ILE A 137 -13.72 -5.20 10.29
C ILE A 137 -12.57 -6.12 9.88
N ILE A 138 -11.52 -6.21 10.70
CA ILE A 138 -10.39 -7.12 10.45
C ILE A 138 -10.80 -8.57 10.70
N GLY A 139 -11.37 -8.87 11.88
CA GLY A 139 -11.37 -10.22 12.43
C GLY A 139 -12.63 -10.68 13.16
N ALA A 140 -13.80 -10.06 12.94
CA ALA A 140 -15.06 -10.66 13.38
C ALA A 140 -15.21 -12.08 12.82
N GLN A 141 -15.62 -13.02 13.66
CA GLN A 141 -15.58 -14.44 13.36
C GLN A 141 -16.58 -14.80 12.24
N SER A 142 -16.25 -15.79 11.43
CA SER A 142 -17.24 -16.38 10.51
C SER A 142 -18.04 -17.44 11.27
N ASN A 143 -19.26 -17.09 11.68
CA ASN A 143 -20.13 -17.91 12.52
C ASN A 143 -21.62 -17.65 12.17
N LYS A 144 -22.54 -17.82 13.13
CA LYS A 144 -23.99 -17.67 12.91
C LYS A 144 -24.58 -16.36 13.50
N ILE A 145 -23.75 -15.49 14.05
CA ILE A 145 -24.15 -14.24 14.69
C ILE A 145 -23.45 -13.06 14.01
N GLY A 146 -23.93 -11.84 14.28
CA GLY A 146 -23.10 -10.66 14.15
C GLY A 146 -22.62 -10.30 12.75
N SER A 147 -21.36 -9.86 12.68
CA SER A 147 -20.68 -9.43 11.46
C SER A 147 -19.66 -10.49 11.03
N VAL A 148 -18.87 -10.24 9.99
CA VAL A 148 -17.72 -11.06 9.62
C VAL A 148 -16.62 -10.16 9.11
N GLY A 149 -15.41 -10.34 9.65
CA GLY A 149 -14.23 -9.58 9.28
C GLY A 149 -13.60 -10.09 7.99
N VAL A 150 -12.71 -9.30 7.40
CA VAL A 150 -11.97 -9.66 6.18
C VAL A 150 -11.10 -10.90 6.39
N ALA A 151 -10.46 -11.01 7.54
CA ALA A 151 -9.56 -12.08 7.95
C ALA A 151 -10.09 -12.74 9.24
N PRO A 152 -11.21 -13.49 9.18
CA PRO A 152 -11.97 -13.93 10.36
C PRO A 152 -11.24 -14.95 11.25
N ARG A 153 -10.05 -15.41 10.86
CA ARG A 153 -9.18 -16.30 11.65
C ARG A 153 -7.81 -15.69 11.96
N ALA A 154 -7.62 -14.40 11.70
CA ALA A 154 -6.45 -13.66 12.17
C ALA A 154 -6.40 -13.64 13.70
N LYS A 155 -5.19 -13.59 14.25
CA LYS A 155 -4.93 -13.39 15.67
C LYS A 155 -4.91 -11.89 15.93
N ILE A 156 -6.03 -11.34 16.42
CA ILE A 156 -6.16 -9.92 16.73
C ILE A 156 -5.51 -9.63 18.09
N TYR A 157 -4.62 -8.64 18.13
CA TYR A 157 -4.00 -8.12 19.35
C TYR A 157 -4.50 -6.70 19.62
N ALA A 158 -5.05 -6.48 20.82
CA ALA A 158 -5.58 -5.20 21.24
C ALA A 158 -4.48 -4.31 21.83
N LEU A 159 -4.08 -3.26 21.13
CA LEU A 159 -3.01 -2.34 21.54
C LEU A 159 -3.64 -1.00 21.89
N LYS A 160 -4.00 -0.84 23.17
CA LYS A 160 -4.72 0.36 23.63
C LYS A 160 -3.75 1.53 23.80
N ALA A 161 -3.83 2.49 22.89
CA ALA A 161 -3.09 3.75 22.89
C ALA A 161 -4.02 4.98 22.98
N LEU A 162 -5.34 4.81 22.83
CA LEU A 162 -6.34 5.88 22.96
C LEU A 162 -7.26 5.67 24.18
N GLY A 163 -7.60 6.77 24.84
CA GLY A 163 -8.52 6.84 25.96
C GLY A 163 -9.99 6.67 25.56
N LYS A 164 -10.88 6.82 26.55
CA LYS A 164 -12.34 6.73 26.37
C LYS A 164 -12.91 7.83 25.47
N ASP A 165 -12.21 8.95 25.40
CA ASP A 165 -12.48 10.12 24.55
C ASP A 165 -11.99 9.94 23.11
N GLY A 166 -11.25 8.87 22.82
CA GLY A 166 -10.66 8.63 21.50
C GLY A 166 -9.35 9.39 21.28
N GLU A 167 -8.78 9.99 22.33
CA GLU A 167 -7.53 10.74 22.26
C GLU A 167 -6.38 9.97 22.93
N GLY A 168 -5.15 10.27 22.54
CA GLY A 168 -3.96 9.65 23.12
C GLY A 168 -2.68 10.36 22.70
N TYR A 169 -1.58 9.99 23.33
CA TYR A 169 -0.30 10.63 23.08
C TYR A 169 0.50 9.88 22.00
N ILE A 170 1.28 10.63 21.21
CA ILE A 170 2.23 10.04 20.25
C ILE A 170 3.20 9.07 20.94
N SER A 171 3.58 9.31 22.20
CA SER A 171 4.39 8.38 23.00
C SER A 171 3.75 7.00 23.12
N ASP A 172 2.44 6.95 23.40
CA ASP A 172 1.70 5.71 23.63
C ASP A 172 1.57 4.92 22.32
N ILE A 173 1.40 5.64 21.20
CA ILE A 173 1.41 5.05 19.85
C ILE A 173 2.80 4.49 19.52
N ILE A 174 3.88 5.22 19.81
CA ILE A 174 5.27 4.76 19.61
C ILE A 174 5.55 3.50 20.42
N GLU A 175 5.14 3.45 21.69
CA GLU A 175 5.29 2.26 22.52
C GLU A 175 4.49 1.07 21.97
N ALA A 176 3.28 1.31 21.46
CA ALA A 176 2.47 0.27 20.82
C ALA A 176 3.12 -0.28 19.54
N VAL A 177 3.73 0.58 18.72
CA VAL A 177 4.51 0.17 17.54
C VAL A 177 5.73 -0.64 17.96
N ASN A 178 6.52 -0.18 18.94
CA ASN A 178 7.68 -0.91 19.44
C ASN A 178 7.32 -2.28 20.00
N TRP A 179 6.24 -2.35 20.80
CA TRP A 179 5.73 -3.63 21.32
C TRP A 179 5.32 -4.57 20.18
N SER A 180 4.76 -4.04 19.10
CA SER A 180 4.41 -4.84 17.92
C SER A 180 5.65 -5.47 17.25
N VAL A 181 6.76 -4.74 17.21
CA VAL A 181 8.06 -5.27 16.74
C VAL A 181 8.55 -6.39 17.66
N GLU A 182 8.59 -6.12 18.97
CA GLU A 182 9.05 -7.09 19.98
C GLU A 182 8.22 -8.37 20.03
N ASN A 183 6.93 -8.27 19.70
CA ASN A 183 6.00 -9.42 19.70
C ASN A 183 5.79 -10.02 18.30
N HIS A 184 6.59 -9.58 17.32
CA HIS A 184 6.58 -10.05 15.94
C HIS A 184 5.17 -10.04 15.34
N MET A 185 4.48 -8.90 15.41
CA MET A 185 3.23 -8.71 14.67
C MET A 185 3.51 -8.81 13.16
N ASP A 186 2.51 -9.22 12.40
CA ASP A 186 2.64 -9.30 10.95
C ASP A 186 2.13 -8.03 10.25
N VAL A 187 1.07 -7.46 10.83
CA VAL A 187 0.38 -6.26 10.34
C VAL A 187 0.04 -5.38 11.54
N ILE A 188 0.18 -4.07 11.38
CA ILE A 188 -0.30 -3.07 12.35
C ILE A 188 -1.35 -2.21 11.64
N ASN A 189 -2.51 -2.05 12.27
CA ASN A 189 -3.53 -1.10 11.87
C ASN A 189 -3.55 0.10 12.82
N ILE A 190 -3.43 1.31 12.27
CA ILE A 190 -3.46 2.59 12.98
C ILE A 190 -4.62 3.43 12.42
N SER A 191 -5.81 3.28 12.98
CA SER A 191 -7.03 3.98 12.55
C SER A 191 -7.19 5.33 13.26
N LEU A 192 -6.12 6.11 13.30
CA LEU A 192 -5.99 7.40 13.96
C LEU A 192 -4.92 8.24 13.23
N GLY A 193 -4.89 9.54 13.46
CA GLY A 193 -3.88 10.40 12.87
C GLY A 193 -3.83 11.81 13.43
N SER A 194 -2.89 12.60 12.90
CA SER A 194 -2.67 14.01 13.20
C SER A 194 -2.19 14.74 11.95
N ASP A 195 -2.40 16.05 11.88
CA ASP A 195 -1.86 16.89 10.80
C ASP A 195 -0.34 17.08 10.93
N ASP A 196 0.20 16.94 12.15
CA ASP A 196 1.60 17.23 12.46
C ASP A 196 2.52 16.03 12.23
N ASP A 197 3.65 16.25 11.56
CA ASP A 197 4.73 15.26 11.46
C ASP A 197 5.41 15.07 12.82
N SER A 198 5.73 13.83 13.16
CA SER A 198 6.51 13.48 14.33
C SER A 198 7.70 12.60 13.95
N TYR A 199 8.90 13.18 14.00
CA TYR A 199 10.13 12.43 13.72
C TYR A 199 10.28 11.16 14.58
N PRO A 200 10.01 11.17 15.91
CA PRO A 200 10.04 9.95 16.72
C PRO A 200 9.04 8.87 16.26
N LEU A 201 7.83 9.26 15.86
CA LEU A 201 6.83 8.33 15.33
C LEU A 201 7.29 7.72 14.01
N LYS A 202 7.82 8.54 13.10
CA LYS A 202 8.40 8.09 11.82
C LYS A 202 9.49 7.05 12.05
N GLN A 203 10.42 7.28 12.98
CA GLN A 203 11.49 6.33 13.29
C GLN A 203 10.95 5.00 13.85
N ALA A 204 9.95 5.04 14.73
CA ALA A 204 9.32 3.83 15.25
C ALA A 204 8.63 3.01 14.14
N ILE A 205 7.95 3.69 13.22
CA ILE A 205 7.29 3.05 12.07
C ILE A 205 8.33 2.47 11.10
N MET A 206 9.42 3.19 10.81
CA MET A 206 10.54 2.66 10.01
C MET A 206 11.11 1.38 10.60
N LYS A 207 11.35 1.35 11.91
CA LYS A 207 11.79 0.13 12.61
C LYS A 207 10.80 -1.03 12.46
N ALA A 208 9.49 -0.76 12.49
CA ALA A 208 8.48 -1.78 12.27
C ALA A 208 8.49 -2.32 10.83
N THR A 209 8.60 -1.43 9.83
CA THR A 209 8.65 -1.83 8.43
C THR A 209 9.94 -2.59 8.10
N ASP A 210 11.08 -2.19 8.67
CA ASP A 210 12.37 -2.88 8.52
C ASP A 210 12.33 -4.29 9.14
N ALA A 211 11.53 -4.49 10.19
CA ALA A 211 11.25 -5.80 10.76
C ALA A 211 10.26 -6.66 9.92
N GLY A 212 9.84 -6.16 8.75
CA GLY A 212 8.94 -6.85 7.83
C GLY A 212 7.45 -6.74 8.19
N ILE A 213 7.10 -5.86 9.14
CA ILE A 213 5.71 -5.60 9.55
C ILE A 213 5.08 -4.61 8.58
N VAL A 214 3.91 -4.94 8.04
CA VAL A 214 3.16 -4.00 7.19
C VAL A 214 2.35 -3.06 8.07
N VAL A 215 2.55 -1.76 7.92
CA VAL A 215 1.81 -0.71 8.65
C VAL A 215 0.74 -0.13 7.74
N VAL A 216 -0.49 -0.11 8.22
CA VAL A 216 -1.67 0.42 7.53
C VAL A 216 -2.27 1.53 8.38
N ALA A 217 -2.56 2.68 7.79
CA ALA A 217 -3.13 3.82 8.51
C ALA A 217 -4.22 4.55 7.72
N SER A 218 -5.17 5.14 8.45
CA SER A 218 -6.27 5.94 7.89
C SER A 218 -5.77 7.30 7.38
N ALA A 219 -6.27 7.74 6.22
CA ALA A 219 -5.82 9.01 5.61
C ALA A 219 -6.28 10.29 6.34
N GLY A 220 -7.38 10.23 7.10
CA GLY A 220 -8.04 11.39 7.75
C GLY A 220 -9.42 11.70 7.15
N ASN A 221 -10.23 12.51 7.84
CA ASN A 221 -11.67 12.67 7.61
C ASN A 221 -12.13 14.13 7.41
N GLU A 222 -11.20 15.03 7.05
CA GLU A 222 -11.41 16.47 6.96
C GLU A 222 -11.68 16.95 5.52
N ALA A 223 -11.83 16.01 4.57
CA ALA A 223 -11.82 16.27 3.13
C ALA A 223 -10.58 17.05 2.66
N GLY A 224 -9.47 16.92 3.41
CA GLY A 224 -8.23 17.67 3.24
C GLY A 224 -7.07 16.82 2.74
N GLN A 225 -5.85 17.19 3.13
CA GLN A 225 -4.65 16.43 2.82
C GLN A 225 -4.49 15.22 3.74
N VAL A 226 -3.84 14.15 3.25
CA VAL A 226 -3.49 13.00 4.10
C VAL A 226 -2.66 13.45 5.32
N GLY A 227 -3.08 13.00 6.50
CA GLY A 227 -2.38 13.21 7.77
C GLY A 227 -1.35 12.12 8.10
N TYR A 228 -0.65 12.26 9.21
CA TYR A 228 0.31 11.30 9.72
C TYR A 228 -0.36 10.30 10.69
N PRO A 229 0.04 9.01 10.69
CA PRO A 229 1.19 8.45 9.98
C PRO A 229 0.93 7.99 8.54
N ALA A 230 -0.29 8.08 8.02
CA ALA A 230 -0.64 7.61 6.68
C ALA A 230 0.16 8.29 5.55
N LYS A 231 0.64 9.51 5.78
CA LYS A 231 1.48 10.26 4.83
C LYS A 231 2.92 9.74 4.71
N TYR A 232 3.39 8.91 5.64
CA TYR A 232 4.74 8.33 5.54
C TYR A 232 4.84 7.34 4.37
N SER A 233 5.93 7.40 3.61
CA SER A 233 6.11 6.61 2.37
C SER A 233 6.13 5.10 2.58
N ASN A 234 6.48 4.64 3.79
CA ASN A 234 6.52 3.23 4.19
C ASN A 234 5.22 2.78 4.89
N VAL A 235 4.17 3.60 4.88
CA VAL A 235 2.85 3.26 5.42
C VAL A 235 1.85 3.14 4.29
N ILE A 236 0.99 2.11 4.34
CA ILE A 236 -0.16 2.04 3.44
C ILE A 236 -1.22 3.00 3.95
N GLY A 237 -1.24 4.22 3.40
CA GLY A 237 -2.28 5.22 3.66
C GLY A 237 -3.59 4.89 2.92
N VAL A 238 -4.72 4.92 3.64
CA VAL A 238 -6.00 4.42 3.13
C VAL A 238 -7.08 5.50 3.09
N SER A 239 -7.59 5.77 1.88
CA SER A 239 -8.76 6.63 1.66
C SER A 239 -10.08 5.84 1.72
N ALA A 240 -11.19 6.54 1.99
CA ALA A 240 -12.50 5.93 2.23
C ALA A 240 -13.41 5.98 1.01
N LEU A 241 -14.10 4.86 0.75
CA LEU A 241 -15.09 4.71 -0.32
C LEU A 241 -16.51 4.58 0.23
N LYS A 242 -17.46 5.06 -0.58
CA LYS A 242 -18.88 4.77 -0.44
C LYS A 242 -19.25 3.45 -1.12
N SER A 243 -20.47 2.97 -0.87
CA SER A 243 -20.97 1.71 -1.43
C SER A 243 -21.04 1.69 -2.98
N ASN A 244 -21.15 2.85 -3.61
CA ASN A 244 -21.11 3.02 -5.06
C ASN A 244 -19.68 3.19 -5.63
N THR A 245 -18.64 2.91 -4.83
CA THR A 245 -17.21 3.03 -5.17
C THR A 245 -16.69 4.44 -5.41
N ALA A 246 -17.51 5.47 -5.20
CA ALA A 246 -17.03 6.85 -5.16
C ALA A 246 -16.24 7.12 -3.87
N LEU A 247 -15.35 8.12 -3.92
CA LEU A 247 -14.67 8.63 -2.73
C LEU A 247 -15.69 9.17 -1.71
N ALA A 248 -15.50 8.84 -0.44
CA ALA A 248 -16.32 9.39 0.63
C ALA A 248 -16.09 10.89 0.75
N SER A 249 -17.15 11.68 1.01
CA SER A 249 -17.05 13.15 0.98
C SER A 249 -16.13 13.71 2.05
N PHE A 250 -15.94 12.97 3.15
CA PHE A 250 -15.03 13.31 4.24
C PHE A 250 -13.59 12.83 3.99
N SER A 251 -13.34 11.94 3.02
CA SER A 251 -12.02 11.30 2.91
C SER A 251 -10.94 12.31 2.56
N ASN A 252 -9.86 12.32 3.34
CA ASN A 252 -8.63 13.00 2.93
C ASN A 252 -8.03 12.33 1.69
N ARG A 253 -7.28 13.14 0.94
CA ARG A 253 -6.70 12.83 -0.36
C ARG A 253 -5.31 13.45 -0.50
N GLY A 254 -4.59 13.12 -1.57
CA GLY A 254 -3.29 13.69 -1.90
C GLY A 254 -2.13 12.74 -1.69
N SER A 255 -0.93 13.31 -1.57
CA SER A 255 0.30 12.55 -1.36
C SER A 255 0.21 11.77 -0.04
N GLY A 256 0.35 10.44 -0.14
CA GLY A 256 0.18 9.50 0.99
C GLY A 256 -0.92 8.47 0.77
N VAL A 257 -1.92 8.75 -0.07
CA VAL A 257 -2.92 7.73 -0.44
C VAL A 257 -2.22 6.62 -1.24
N THR A 258 -2.31 5.40 -0.70
CA THR A 258 -1.73 4.20 -1.33
C THR A 258 -2.82 3.35 -1.97
N VAL A 259 -3.96 3.16 -1.30
CA VAL A 259 -5.13 2.44 -1.81
C VAL A 259 -6.40 3.01 -1.20
N ALA A 260 -7.55 2.78 -1.84
CA ALA A 260 -8.86 3.08 -1.28
C ALA A 260 -9.57 1.82 -0.77
N ALA A 261 -10.41 1.97 0.26
CA ALA A 261 -11.21 0.86 0.79
C ALA A 261 -12.59 1.33 1.30
N PRO A 262 -13.56 0.42 1.48
CA PRO A 262 -14.88 0.74 2.05
C PRO A 262 -14.79 1.48 3.38
N GLY A 263 -15.36 2.69 3.48
CA GLY A 263 -15.27 3.52 4.69
C GLY A 263 -16.55 4.27 5.08
N GLU A 264 -17.60 4.26 4.26
CA GLU A 264 -18.92 4.85 4.61
C GLU A 264 -19.95 3.73 4.88
N ASN A 265 -20.70 3.89 5.97
CA ASN A 265 -21.74 3.02 6.49
C ASN A 265 -21.26 1.59 6.68
N ILE A 266 -20.18 1.43 7.45
CA ILE A 266 -19.51 0.15 7.67
C ILE A 266 -20.02 -0.50 8.94
N TYR A 267 -20.76 -1.60 8.79
CA TYR A 267 -21.30 -2.39 9.89
C TYR A 267 -20.23 -3.30 10.52
N SER A 268 -19.99 -3.16 11.83
CA SER A 268 -19.01 -3.94 12.58
C SER A 268 -19.40 -4.12 14.05
N THR A 269 -18.57 -4.83 14.81
CA THR A 269 -18.71 -5.05 16.25
C THR A 269 -18.48 -3.77 17.03
N VAL A 270 -19.24 -3.52 18.09
CA VAL A 270 -18.97 -2.47 19.10
C VAL A 270 -19.10 -3.11 20.49
N PRO A 271 -18.66 -2.47 21.58
CA PRO A 271 -18.77 -3.08 22.90
C PRO A 271 -20.22 -3.53 23.18
N GLY A 272 -20.40 -4.82 23.45
CA GLY A 272 -21.71 -5.44 23.68
C GLY A 272 -22.67 -5.52 22.48
N GLY A 273 -22.28 -5.17 21.25
CA GLY A 273 -23.20 -5.17 20.11
C GLY A 273 -22.57 -4.90 18.74
N TYR A 274 -23.34 -4.30 17.85
CA TYR A 274 -22.90 -3.98 16.48
C TYR A 274 -23.47 -2.64 16.05
N ASP A 275 -22.68 -1.87 15.31
CA ASP A 275 -23.10 -0.56 14.79
C ASP A 275 -22.42 -0.24 13.46
N SER A 276 -22.90 0.80 12.76
CA SER A 276 -22.33 1.27 11.49
C SER A 276 -21.66 2.62 11.66
N TYR A 277 -20.36 2.71 11.33
CA TYR A 277 -19.58 3.95 11.40
C TYR A 277 -19.08 4.39 10.03
N ASP A 278 -18.74 5.67 9.95
CA ASP A 278 -18.14 6.34 8.80
C ASP A 278 -16.71 6.77 9.16
N GLY A 279 -15.76 6.57 8.25
CA GLY A 279 -14.41 7.09 8.40
C GLY A 279 -13.37 6.35 7.58
N THR A 280 -12.25 7.01 7.28
CA THR A 280 -11.02 6.35 6.83
C THR A 280 -10.49 5.36 7.88
N SER A 281 -10.83 5.57 9.16
CA SER A 281 -10.65 4.61 10.25
C SER A 281 -11.34 3.27 10.03
N MET A 282 -12.46 3.24 9.30
CA MET A 282 -13.16 2.01 8.90
C MET A 282 -12.59 1.44 7.60
N ALA A 283 -11.98 2.27 6.74
CA ALA A 283 -11.34 1.83 5.50
C ALA A 283 -10.00 1.10 5.76
N ALA A 284 -9.15 1.63 6.63
CA ALA A 284 -7.87 1.05 7.01
C ALA A 284 -7.94 -0.44 7.41
N PRO A 285 -8.88 -0.90 8.28
CA PRO A 285 -8.95 -2.30 8.68
C PRO A 285 -9.37 -3.26 7.55
N PHE A 286 -10.07 -2.80 6.50
CA PHE A 286 -10.28 -3.64 5.31
C PHE A 286 -8.96 -3.97 4.62
N VAL A 287 -8.05 -3.00 4.56
CA VAL A 287 -6.72 -3.16 3.98
C VAL A 287 -5.85 -4.02 4.89
N ALA A 288 -5.83 -3.78 6.20
CA ALA A 288 -5.08 -4.61 7.16
C ALA A 288 -5.52 -6.09 7.12
N GLY A 289 -6.83 -6.35 7.06
CA GLY A 289 -7.35 -7.70 6.86
C GLY A 289 -6.94 -8.29 5.51
N THR A 290 -6.95 -7.50 4.43
CA THR A 290 -6.51 -7.96 3.10
C THR A 290 -5.02 -8.31 3.08
N VAL A 291 -4.18 -7.49 3.70
CA VAL A 291 -2.74 -7.77 3.88
C VAL A 291 -2.56 -9.10 4.60
N ALA A 292 -3.34 -9.38 5.66
CA ALA A 292 -3.29 -10.65 6.36
C ALA A 292 -3.65 -11.85 5.45
N LEU A 293 -4.63 -11.70 4.55
CA LEU A 293 -4.97 -12.74 3.57
C LEU A 293 -3.81 -13.01 2.59
N TYR A 294 -3.19 -11.97 2.04
CA TYR A 294 -2.03 -12.12 1.14
C TYR A 294 -0.82 -12.71 1.86
N LYS A 295 -0.57 -12.30 3.10
CA LYS A 295 0.51 -12.86 3.92
C LYS A 295 0.30 -14.35 4.16
N GLN A 296 -0.91 -14.76 4.54
CA GLN A 296 -1.24 -16.18 4.72
C GLN A 296 -1.02 -16.96 3.40
N ALA A 297 -1.44 -16.39 2.28
CA ALA A 297 -1.38 -17.05 0.98
C ALA A 297 0.06 -17.23 0.47
N THR A 298 0.96 -16.29 0.75
CA THR A 298 2.28 -16.21 0.10
C THR A 298 3.46 -16.39 1.04
N GLY A 299 3.32 -16.01 2.31
CA GLY A 299 4.41 -15.88 3.28
C GLY A 299 5.23 -14.60 3.13
N LEU A 300 4.94 -13.74 2.14
CA LEU A 300 5.66 -12.49 1.91
C LEU A 300 5.54 -11.53 3.09
N THR A 301 6.52 -10.65 3.23
CA THR A 301 6.63 -9.62 4.27
C THR A 301 7.11 -8.30 3.67
N GLY A 302 7.05 -7.22 4.47
CA GLY A 302 7.58 -5.90 4.11
C GLY A 302 7.14 -5.43 2.72
N ASP A 303 8.04 -4.78 1.99
CA ASP A 303 7.77 -4.16 0.70
C ASP A 303 7.22 -5.13 -0.35
N LYS A 304 7.70 -6.38 -0.39
CA LYS A 304 7.20 -7.39 -1.34
C LYS A 304 5.71 -7.67 -1.12
N LEU A 305 5.28 -7.73 0.15
CA LEU A 305 3.86 -7.91 0.47
C LEU A 305 3.06 -6.65 0.13
N VAL A 306 3.60 -5.45 0.42
CA VAL A 306 2.95 -4.18 0.05
C VAL A 306 2.76 -4.09 -1.46
N SER A 307 3.80 -4.34 -2.27
CA SER A 307 3.73 -4.32 -3.74
C SER A 307 2.72 -5.32 -4.28
N LEU A 308 2.61 -6.52 -3.69
CA LEU A 308 1.60 -7.49 -4.10
C LEU A 308 0.17 -6.99 -3.82
N VAL A 309 -0.04 -6.39 -2.64
CA VAL A 309 -1.35 -5.85 -2.25
C VAL A 309 -1.75 -4.67 -3.15
N THR A 310 -0.82 -3.75 -3.43
CA THR A 310 -1.10 -2.57 -4.26
C THR A 310 -1.26 -2.90 -5.74
N SER A 311 -0.41 -3.76 -6.31
CA SER A 311 -0.54 -4.20 -7.71
C SER A 311 -1.79 -5.07 -7.97
N SER A 312 -2.36 -5.66 -6.90
CA SER A 312 -3.61 -6.41 -6.99
C SER A 312 -4.85 -5.54 -6.81
N ALA A 313 -4.69 -4.25 -6.47
CA ALA A 313 -5.80 -3.32 -6.35
C ALA A 313 -6.54 -3.17 -7.69
N VAL A 314 -7.84 -2.91 -7.61
CA VAL A 314 -8.65 -2.60 -8.78
C VAL A 314 -8.55 -1.11 -9.01
N ASP A 315 -7.84 -0.73 -10.08
CA ASP A 315 -7.72 0.65 -10.53
C ASP A 315 -9.13 1.26 -10.73
N ILE A 316 -9.38 2.36 -10.04
CA ILE A 316 -10.62 3.13 -10.06
C ILE A 316 -10.24 4.61 -10.03
N GLY A 317 -10.97 5.44 -10.78
CA GLY A 317 -10.61 6.85 -10.93
C GLY A 317 -9.73 7.07 -12.16
N ALA A 318 -8.66 7.84 -12.00
CA ALA A 318 -7.72 8.10 -13.09
C ALA A 318 -6.82 6.87 -13.27
N ARG A 319 -6.43 6.56 -14.51
CA ARG A 319 -5.58 5.40 -14.79
C ARG A 319 -4.25 5.53 -14.04
N GLY A 320 -3.86 4.48 -13.32
CA GLY A 320 -2.62 4.44 -12.55
C GLY A 320 -2.80 5.02 -11.15
N LYS A 321 -1.68 5.42 -10.53
CA LYS A 321 -1.74 5.96 -9.16
C LYS A 321 -2.28 7.39 -9.19
N ASP A 322 -3.35 7.66 -8.44
CA ASP A 322 -3.90 9.00 -8.29
C ASP A 322 -4.02 9.46 -6.82
N SER A 323 -4.37 10.73 -6.61
CA SER A 323 -4.44 11.35 -5.28
C SER A 323 -5.66 10.93 -4.45
N ASP A 324 -6.70 10.42 -5.07
CA ASP A 324 -7.97 10.11 -4.40
C ASP A 324 -8.02 8.63 -3.99
N PHE A 325 -7.54 7.76 -4.88
CA PHE A 325 -7.65 6.31 -4.77
C PHE A 325 -6.30 5.60 -4.65
N GLY A 326 -5.18 6.30 -4.83
CA GLY A 326 -3.86 5.66 -4.86
C GLY A 326 -3.79 4.69 -6.03
N TYR A 327 -3.37 3.44 -5.80
CA TYR A 327 -3.41 2.36 -6.79
C TYR A 327 -4.82 1.81 -7.07
N GLY A 328 -5.86 2.44 -6.53
CA GLY A 328 -7.24 2.02 -6.65
C GLY A 328 -7.77 1.30 -5.42
N ARG A 329 -8.88 0.61 -5.59
CA ARG A 329 -9.58 -0.09 -4.51
C ARG A 329 -8.87 -1.38 -4.14
N VAL A 330 -8.56 -1.56 -2.85
CA VAL A 330 -7.97 -2.80 -2.34
C VAL A 330 -8.81 -4.02 -2.72
N ASN A 331 -8.14 -5.13 -3.04
CA ASN A 331 -8.78 -6.34 -3.49
C ASN A 331 -8.12 -7.59 -2.88
N ALA A 332 -8.91 -8.40 -2.20
CA ALA A 332 -8.47 -9.66 -1.60
C ALA A 332 -8.04 -10.67 -2.68
N PRO A 333 -7.25 -11.70 -2.32
CA PRO A 333 -6.83 -12.73 -3.27
C PRO A 333 -8.02 -13.42 -3.93
N ILE A 334 -8.13 -13.32 -5.26
CA ILE A 334 -9.22 -13.96 -6.04
C ILE A 334 -8.79 -15.23 -6.79
N LYS A 335 -7.51 -15.58 -6.73
CA LYS A 335 -6.92 -16.79 -7.32
C LYS A 335 -5.94 -17.43 -6.33
N LYS A 336 -5.68 -18.73 -6.46
CA LYS A 336 -4.66 -19.40 -5.65
C LYS A 336 -3.30 -18.75 -5.91
N LEU A 337 -2.61 -18.38 -4.84
CA LEU A 337 -1.26 -17.86 -4.86
C LEU A 337 -0.30 -18.97 -4.42
N LYS A 338 0.91 -18.99 -5.00
CA LYS A 338 1.97 -19.91 -4.57
C LYS A 338 2.63 -19.33 -3.32
N ARG A 339 2.70 -20.13 -2.26
CA ARG A 339 3.50 -19.82 -1.08
C ARG A 339 4.97 -20.00 -1.43
N LEU A 340 5.76 -18.96 -1.24
CA LEU A 340 7.19 -19.06 -1.47
C LEU A 340 7.84 -19.87 -0.33
N PRO A 341 8.80 -20.75 -0.61
CA PRO A 341 9.52 -21.50 0.42
C PRO A 341 10.36 -20.54 1.28
N ALA A 342 10.60 -20.92 2.55
CA ALA A 342 11.10 -20.02 3.59
C ALA A 342 12.54 -19.50 3.35
N ASP A 343 13.33 -20.26 2.58
CA ASP A 343 14.64 -19.90 2.05
C ASP A 343 14.57 -18.78 0.99
N GLN A 344 13.44 -18.65 0.28
CA GLN A 344 13.18 -17.53 -0.63
C GLN A 344 12.53 -16.32 0.08
N LEU A 345 12.11 -16.50 1.34
CA LEU A 345 11.57 -15.44 2.19
C LEU A 345 12.69 -14.68 2.92
N ASN A 346 13.80 -15.35 3.24
CA ASN A 346 14.93 -14.79 3.99
C ASN A 346 16.24 -14.93 3.21
N GLY A 347 16.73 -13.81 2.67
CA GLY A 347 17.97 -13.72 1.89
C GLY A 347 17.72 -13.84 0.39
N GLU A 348 18.38 -12.98 -0.39
CA GLU A 348 18.88 -13.26 -1.74
C GLU A 348 17.96 -14.10 -2.65
N ASN A 349 17.41 -13.56 -3.73
CA ASN A 349 18.09 -13.75 -5.00
C ASN A 349 17.54 -12.78 -6.04
N ALA A 350 18.32 -11.73 -6.30
CA ALA A 350 18.63 -11.07 -7.57
C ALA A 350 17.52 -10.70 -8.60
N VAL A 351 16.47 -11.49 -8.78
CA VAL A 351 15.52 -11.38 -9.90
C VAL A 351 14.42 -10.35 -9.64
N ILE A 352 13.88 -10.30 -8.42
CA ILE A 352 12.82 -9.33 -8.04
C ILE A 352 13.37 -7.89 -7.97
N LYS A 353 14.68 -7.75 -7.70
CA LYS A 353 15.35 -6.45 -7.62
C LYS A 353 15.26 -5.67 -8.95
N ALA A 354 15.25 -6.36 -10.11
CA ALA A 354 15.16 -5.71 -11.41
C ALA A 354 13.75 -5.13 -11.70
N GLU A 355 12.69 -5.86 -11.38
CA GLU A 355 11.29 -5.42 -11.61
C GLU A 355 10.88 -4.29 -10.64
N SER A 356 11.31 -4.37 -9.38
CA SER A 356 11.02 -3.32 -8.39
C SER A 356 11.82 -2.04 -8.65
N HIS A 357 13.05 -2.13 -9.18
CA HIS A 357 13.84 -0.94 -9.55
C HIS A 357 13.30 -0.24 -10.80
N SER A 358 12.80 -0.98 -11.79
CA SER A 358 12.14 -0.41 -12.97
C SER A 358 10.95 0.49 -12.59
N THR A 359 10.12 0.01 -11.66
CA THR A 359 8.94 0.76 -11.19
C THR A 359 9.34 1.94 -10.30
N TYR A 360 10.36 1.74 -9.45
CA TYR A 360 10.89 2.78 -8.57
C TYR A 360 11.61 3.92 -9.31
N LEU A 361 12.29 3.63 -10.42
CA LEU A 361 12.92 4.64 -11.28
C LEU A 361 11.88 5.44 -12.06
N LYS A 362 10.79 4.80 -12.51
CA LYS A 362 9.69 5.48 -13.21
C LYS A 362 8.96 6.49 -12.31
N ASP A 363 8.82 6.17 -11.02
CA ASP A 363 8.13 7.02 -10.05
C ASP A 363 9.03 8.11 -9.43
N ARG A 364 10.36 7.94 -9.43
CA ARG A 364 11.32 8.97 -8.98
C ARG A 364 11.86 9.87 -10.08
N TYR A 365 11.88 9.37 -11.31
CA TYR A 365 12.34 10.07 -12.49
C TYR A 365 11.19 10.10 -13.50
N THR A 366 10.09 10.75 -13.12
CA THR A 366 9.29 11.50 -14.10
C THR A 366 10.18 12.61 -14.66
N VAL A 367 11.15 12.25 -15.49
CA VAL A 367 11.73 13.16 -16.46
C VAL A 367 10.73 13.14 -17.59
N GLU A 368 10.09 14.27 -17.82
CA GLU A 368 9.35 14.57 -19.04
C GLU A 368 10.09 13.95 -20.23
N THR A 369 9.54 12.90 -20.84
CA THR A 369 10.16 12.25 -22.00
C THR A 369 9.99 13.06 -23.29
N ASP A 370 9.90 14.39 -23.16
CA ASP A 370 10.01 15.35 -24.25
C ASP A 370 11.46 15.85 -24.45
N TYR A 371 12.42 15.33 -23.67
CA TYR A 371 13.85 15.57 -23.96
C TYR A 371 14.30 14.72 -25.16
N GLU A 372 14.40 15.35 -26.33
CA GLU A 372 15.17 14.79 -27.44
C GLU A 372 16.62 14.55 -26.99
N TYR A 373 16.97 13.28 -26.79
CA TYR A 373 18.29 12.78 -26.37
C TYR A 373 19.42 12.98 -27.40
N ASN A 374 19.24 13.88 -28.37
CA ASN A 374 20.16 14.16 -29.47
C ASN A 374 21.41 14.98 -29.07
N TYR A 375 21.64 15.21 -27.77
CA TYR A 375 22.60 16.22 -27.28
C TYR A 375 23.93 15.67 -26.72
N PHE A 376 24.22 14.37 -26.83
CA PHE A 376 25.53 13.81 -26.46
C PHE A 376 26.30 13.36 -27.72
N PRO A 377 27.44 14.01 -28.10
CA PRO A 377 28.24 13.61 -29.26
C PRO A 377 29.14 12.40 -28.98
N ASP A 378 29.33 11.54 -29.98
CA ASP A 378 30.13 10.29 -29.89
C ASP A 378 31.65 10.54 -29.78
N PRO A 379 32.32 10.16 -28.66
CA PRO A 379 33.77 10.21 -28.49
C PRO A 379 34.54 9.35 -29.48
N SER A 380 33.88 8.43 -30.17
CA SER A 380 34.48 7.60 -31.21
C SER A 380 34.75 8.35 -32.52
N GLN A 381 34.16 9.54 -32.70
CA GLN A 381 34.38 10.37 -33.89
C GLN A 381 35.86 10.75 -34.02
N THR A 382 36.34 10.77 -35.27
CA THR A 382 37.74 11.03 -35.65
C THR A 382 38.31 12.27 -34.98
N ARG A 383 37.49 13.32 -34.83
CA ARG A 383 37.88 14.62 -34.27
C ARG A 383 38.26 14.55 -32.78
N TYR A 384 37.58 13.72 -31.97
CA TYR A 384 37.95 13.51 -30.56
C TYR A 384 39.27 12.74 -30.43
N LYS A 385 39.44 11.65 -31.19
CA LYS A 385 40.69 10.87 -31.21
C LYS A 385 41.91 11.71 -31.60
N GLN A 386 41.73 12.70 -32.47
CA GLN A 386 42.77 13.65 -32.85
C GLN A 386 43.22 14.50 -31.66
N THR A 387 42.30 15.09 -30.89
CA THR A 387 42.61 15.88 -29.68
C THR A 387 43.36 15.07 -28.62
N TYR A 388 43.04 13.77 -28.44
CA TYR A 388 43.80 12.88 -27.55
C TYR A 388 45.25 12.67 -28.02
N ALA A 389 45.44 12.52 -29.34
CA ALA A 389 46.76 12.36 -29.94
C ALA A 389 47.61 13.64 -29.83
N ASP A 390 46.99 14.81 -30.03
CA ASP A 390 47.67 16.11 -29.97
C ASP A 390 48.07 16.48 -28.53
N TYR A 391 47.23 16.19 -27.53
CA TYR A 391 47.59 16.33 -26.12
C TYR A 391 48.77 15.40 -25.71
N SER A 392 48.74 14.14 -26.15
CA SER A 392 49.82 13.19 -25.90
C SER A 392 51.14 13.64 -26.56
N LYS A 393 51.04 14.24 -27.75
CA LYS A 393 52.18 14.85 -28.44
C LYS A 393 52.72 16.06 -27.67
N ALA A 394 51.85 16.94 -27.16
CA ALA A 394 52.24 18.09 -26.33
C ALA A 394 53.00 17.68 -25.06
N ILE A 395 52.56 16.64 -24.34
CA ILE A 395 53.30 16.06 -23.20
C ILE A 395 54.70 15.63 -23.63
N SER A 396 54.81 14.88 -24.74
CA SER A 396 56.10 14.38 -25.23
C SER A 396 57.07 15.48 -25.66
N VAL A 397 56.55 16.65 -26.07
CA VAL A 397 57.36 17.83 -26.41
C VAL A 397 57.92 18.46 -25.13
N VAL A 398 57.10 18.65 -24.10
CA VAL A 398 57.53 19.21 -22.80
C VAL A 398 58.62 18.35 -22.16
N GLU A 399 58.49 17.02 -22.20
CA GLU A 399 59.48 16.09 -21.64
C GLU A 399 60.85 16.19 -22.33
N LYS A 400 60.89 16.61 -23.60
CA LYS A 400 62.13 16.77 -24.39
C LYS A 400 62.80 18.12 -24.21
N VAL A 401 62.12 19.12 -23.65
CA VAL A 401 62.70 20.44 -23.36
C VAL A 401 63.77 20.28 -22.30
N LYS A 402 65.02 20.68 -22.57
CA LYS A 402 66.16 20.55 -21.64
C LYS A 402 66.24 21.70 -20.63
N ASP A 403 65.74 22.89 -20.99
CA ASP A 403 65.71 24.05 -20.11
C ASP A 403 64.64 23.89 -19.02
N THR A 404 65.05 23.90 -17.76
CA THR A 404 64.17 23.63 -16.62
C THR A 404 63.16 24.75 -16.36
N LYS A 405 63.48 26.02 -16.66
CA LYS A 405 62.52 27.12 -16.48
C LYS A 405 61.42 27.04 -17.54
N VAL A 406 61.81 26.81 -18.79
CA VAL A 406 60.85 26.66 -19.91
C VAL A 406 59.99 25.41 -19.70
N ARG A 407 60.60 24.29 -19.31
CA ARG A 407 59.86 23.05 -18.99
C ARG A 407 58.83 23.28 -17.89
N ASN A 408 59.17 23.98 -16.81
CA ASN A 408 58.25 24.23 -15.70
C ASN A 408 57.09 25.15 -16.09
N ALA A 409 57.34 26.18 -16.90
CA ALA A 409 56.30 27.06 -17.44
C ALA A 409 55.33 26.29 -18.35
N LEU A 410 55.86 25.51 -19.30
CA LEU A 410 55.05 24.65 -20.17
C LEU A 410 54.28 23.58 -19.39
N THR A 411 54.89 22.97 -18.36
CA THR A 411 54.23 22.00 -17.47
C THR A 411 53.05 22.65 -16.73
N THR A 412 53.20 23.92 -16.31
CA THR A 412 52.13 24.66 -15.61
C THR A 412 50.98 24.98 -16.57
N ARG A 413 51.27 25.43 -17.79
CA ARG A 413 50.25 25.67 -18.83
C ARG A 413 49.53 24.38 -19.23
N LEU A 414 50.28 23.29 -19.41
CA LEU A 414 49.74 21.96 -19.71
C LEU A 414 48.91 21.37 -18.56
N SER A 415 49.13 21.81 -17.31
CA SER A 415 48.32 21.38 -16.16
C SER A 415 46.91 21.98 -16.15
N ALA A 416 46.70 23.17 -16.73
CA ALA A 416 45.36 23.72 -16.96
C ALA A 416 44.62 22.95 -18.07
N VAL A 417 45.33 22.61 -19.16
CA VAL A 417 44.80 21.74 -20.23
C VAL A 417 44.49 20.34 -19.70
N LYS A 418 45.29 19.81 -18.77
CA LYS A 418 45.06 18.53 -18.10
C LYS A 418 43.75 18.50 -17.32
N GLU A 419 43.37 19.60 -16.68
CA GLU A 419 42.12 19.70 -15.93
C GLU A 419 40.90 19.69 -16.88
N LEU A 420 40.98 20.42 -18.00
CA LEU A 420 39.98 20.37 -19.07
C LEU A 420 39.90 18.99 -19.73
N TYR A 421 41.04 18.34 -19.93
CA TYR A 421 41.11 16.98 -20.44
C TYR A 421 40.52 15.96 -19.48
N THR A 422 40.75 16.11 -18.17
CA THR A 422 40.14 15.26 -17.14
C THR A 422 38.62 15.40 -17.15
N ARG A 423 38.10 16.61 -17.41
CA ARG A 423 36.66 16.85 -17.61
C ARG A 423 36.12 16.19 -18.88
N LEU A 424 36.90 16.17 -19.97
CA LEU A 424 36.56 15.51 -21.24
C LEU A 424 36.63 13.96 -21.17
N ASP A 425 37.60 13.43 -20.42
CA ASP A 425 37.73 11.99 -20.17
C ASP A 425 36.57 11.49 -19.29
N ASN A 426 36.20 12.27 -18.27
CA ASN A 426 34.97 12.05 -17.51
C ASN A 426 33.72 12.15 -18.41
N TYR A 427 33.70 13.03 -19.41
CA TYR A 427 32.61 13.12 -20.38
C TYR A 427 32.51 11.86 -21.26
N SER A 428 33.64 11.26 -21.65
CA SER A 428 33.69 10.01 -22.41
C SER A 428 33.12 8.84 -21.60
N VAL A 429 33.33 8.86 -20.29
CA VAL A 429 32.69 7.93 -19.34
C VAL A 429 31.18 8.15 -19.28
N VAL A 430 30.71 9.40 -19.26
CA VAL A 430 29.26 9.75 -19.28
C VAL A 430 28.60 9.39 -20.61
N TYR A 431 29.26 9.62 -21.74
CA TYR A 431 28.73 9.24 -23.05
C TYR A 431 28.57 7.73 -23.18
N ASN A 432 29.59 6.96 -22.79
CA ASN A 432 29.52 5.51 -22.78
C ASN A 432 28.45 5.01 -21.80
N TYR A 433 28.24 5.73 -20.70
CA TYR A 433 27.18 5.47 -19.74
C TYR A 433 25.79 5.75 -20.31
N ALA A 434 25.59 6.89 -20.99
CA ALA A 434 24.34 7.29 -21.62
C ALA A 434 23.98 6.39 -22.82
N THR A 435 24.97 6.00 -23.62
CA THR A 435 24.81 5.10 -24.76
C THR A 435 24.44 3.69 -24.31
N LYS A 436 25.09 3.18 -23.26
CA LYS A 436 24.68 1.94 -22.62
C LYS A 436 23.26 2.06 -22.09
N LEU A 437 22.93 3.15 -21.38
CA LEU A 437 21.57 3.38 -20.90
C LEU A 437 20.54 3.30 -22.02
N LYS A 438 20.83 3.90 -23.19
CA LYS A 438 20.00 3.86 -24.39
C LYS A 438 19.77 2.43 -24.88
N GLU A 439 20.84 1.65 -25.08
CA GLU A 439 20.75 0.22 -25.44
C GLU A 439 19.87 -0.55 -24.44
N TYR A 440 19.97 -0.24 -23.15
CA TYR A 440 19.18 -0.88 -22.10
C TYR A 440 17.71 -0.45 -22.06
N THR A 441 17.40 0.80 -22.42
CA THR A 441 16.01 1.28 -22.60
C THR A 441 15.34 0.73 -23.86
N GLU A 442 16.07 0.55 -24.95
CA GLU A 442 15.54 -0.09 -26.17
C GLU A 442 15.26 -1.59 -25.90
N LEU A 443 16.14 -2.27 -25.16
CA LEU A 443 15.91 -3.62 -24.63
C LEU A 443 14.69 -3.70 -23.68
N LEU A 444 14.36 -2.63 -22.96
CA LEU A 444 13.17 -2.54 -22.10
C LEU A 444 11.87 -2.41 -22.90
N GLU A 445 11.89 -1.68 -24.02
CA GLU A 445 10.73 -1.55 -24.90
C GLU A 445 10.40 -2.89 -25.58
N ASP A 446 11.40 -3.67 -25.97
CA ASP A 446 11.20 -5.01 -26.52
C ASP A 446 10.63 -6.00 -25.50
N VAL A 447 11.07 -5.92 -24.23
CA VAL A 447 10.49 -6.73 -23.13
C VAL A 447 9.04 -6.32 -22.85
N TYR A 448 8.74 -5.02 -22.91
CA TYR A 448 7.40 -4.47 -22.69
C TYR A 448 6.41 -4.83 -23.80
N TYR A 449 6.86 -4.89 -25.06
CA TYR A 449 6.01 -5.22 -26.21
C TYR A 449 5.92 -6.71 -26.53
N TYR A 450 7.00 -7.49 -26.34
CA TYR A 450 7.07 -8.88 -26.82
C TYR A 450 7.18 -9.93 -25.71
N GLY A 451 7.34 -9.53 -24.44
CA GLY A 451 7.18 -10.41 -23.28
C GLY A 451 8.21 -11.54 -23.16
N TYR A 452 9.41 -11.37 -23.69
CA TYR A 452 10.48 -12.38 -23.62
C TYR A 452 11.75 -11.79 -22.99
N VAL A 453 12.43 -12.55 -22.12
CA VAL A 453 13.71 -12.17 -21.52
C VAL A 453 14.65 -13.38 -21.61
N ASP A 454 15.81 -13.23 -22.23
CA ASP A 454 16.85 -14.26 -22.27
C ASP A 454 17.95 -14.00 -21.22
N ASP A 455 18.81 -15.00 -20.98
CA ASP A 455 19.88 -14.94 -19.98
C ASP A 455 20.93 -13.85 -20.25
N THR A 456 21.03 -13.39 -21.50
CA THR A 456 21.94 -12.32 -21.93
C THR A 456 21.43 -10.97 -21.42
N THR A 457 20.12 -10.72 -21.53
CA THR A 457 19.46 -9.53 -20.99
C THR A 457 19.63 -9.44 -19.46
N VAL A 458 19.47 -10.56 -18.74
CA VAL A 458 19.62 -10.62 -17.28
C VAL A 458 21.05 -10.33 -16.81
N LYS A 459 22.07 -10.82 -17.55
CA LYS A 459 23.48 -10.54 -17.22
C LYS A 459 23.82 -9.06 -17.36
N SER A 460 23.33 -8.41 -18.41
CA SER A 460 23.62 -7.01 -18.68
C SER A 460 22.95 -6.07 -17.66
N TYR A 461 21.79 -6.45 -17.13
CA TYR A 461 21.12 -5.76 -16.01
C TYR A 461 21.91 -5.78 -14.70
N ASN A 462 22.48 -6.93 -14.34
CA ASN A 462 23.27 -7.04 -13.10
C ASN A 462 24.55 -6.18 -13.17
N GLN A 463 25.10 -5.97 -14.36
CA GLN A 463 26.20 -5.03 -14.56
C GLN A 463 25.76 -3.57 -14.38
N LEU A 464 24.51 -3.22 -14.76
CA LEU A 464 23.96 -1.88 -14.57
C LEU A 464 23.71 -1.52 -13.10
N GLY A 465 23.15 -2.45 -12.33
CA GLY A 465 22.90 -2.26 -10.89
C GLY A 465 24.19 -2.01 -10.11
N VAL A 466 25.27 -2.72 -10.46
CA VAL A 466 26.60 -2.50 -9.89
C VAL A 466 27.18 -1.12 -10.26
N LEU A 467 26.84 -0.57 -11.43
CA LEU A 467 27.31 0.75 -11.86
C LEU A 467 26.55 1.92 -11.21
N LEU A 468 25.24 1.75 -10.99
CA LEU A 468 24.37 2.74 -10.32
C LEU A 468 24.65 2.85 -8.81
N ASP A 469 24.88 1.73 -8.12
CA ASP A 469 25.23 1.71 -6.69
C ASP A 469 26.58 2.40 -6.39
N ASN A 470 27.44 2.61 -7.40
CA ASN A 470 28.77 3.22 -7.22
C ASN A 470 28.77 4.76 -7.22
N ASN A 471 27.59 5.38 -7.38
CA ASN A 471 27.38 6.84 -7.34
C ASN A 471 28.32 7.61 -8.32
N LEU A 472 28.55 7.04 -9.51
CA LEU A 472 29.54 7.52 -10.48
C LEU A 472 29.21 8.91 -11.04
N ILE A 473 27.93 9.28 -11.15
CA ILE A 473 27.49 10.61 -11.60
C ILE A 473 27.83 11.68 -10.55
N ASP A 474 27.51 11.43 -9.29
CA ASP A 474 27.87 12.33 -8.18
C ASP A 474 29.40 12.41 -7.99
N LYS A 475 30.14 11.32 -8.24
CA LYS A 475 31.62 11.30 -8.24
C LYS A 475 32.24 12.03 -9.43
N ALA A 476 31.58 12.06 -10.59
CA ALA A 476 32.14 12.65 -11.80
C ALA A 476 31.91 14.17 -11.89
N TYR A 477 30.88 14.74 -11.26
CA TYR A 477 30.52 16.15 -11.46
C TYR A 477 30.23 16.99 -10.21
N GLY A 478 30.12 16.37 -9.03
CA GLY A 478 29.86 17.06 -7.76
C GLY A 478 28.46 17.71 -7.66
N PRO A 479 28.02 18.11 -6.45
CA PRO A 479 26.65 18.60 -6.21
C PRO A 479 26.31 19.93 -6.91
N SER A 480 27.33 20.73 -7.24
CA SER A 480 27.19 22.12 -7.69
C SER A 480 26.80 22.27 -9.17
N ASN A 481 26.80 21.19 -9.95
CA ASN A 481 26.60 21.24 -11.41
C ASN A 481 25.23 20.68 -11.87
N ARG A 482 24.30 20.42 -10.94
CA ARG A 482 22.94 19.93 -11.27
C ARG A 482 22.10 20.94 -12.05
N ASP A 483 22.31 22.23 -11.82
CA ASP A 483 21.49 23.31 -12.40
C ASP A 483 21.99 23.79 -13.77
N TYR A 484 23.17 23.35 -14.23
CA TYR A 484 23.75 23.81 -15.51
C TYR A 484 23.11 23.18 -16.76
N PHE A 485 22.22 22.19 -16.58
CA PHE A 485 21.66 21.39 -17.67
C PHE A 485 20.12 21.50 -17.78
N THR A 486 19.51 22.44 -17.07
CA THR A 486 18.06 22.70 -17.17
C THR A 486 17.69 23.65 -18.31
N ASP A 487 18.66 24.16 -19.08
CA ASP A 487 18.41 25.13 -20.15
C ASP A 487 18.56 24.49 -21.54
N SER A 488 17.45 24.44 -22.28
CA SER A 488 17.21 23.62 -23.49
C SER A 488 18.01 23.99 -24.77
N TYR A 489 19.05 24.82 -24.67
CA TYR A 489 19.69 25.43 -25.85
C TYR A 489 21.22 25.47 -25.84
N TYR A 490 21.89 24.77 -24.91
CA TYR A 490 23.35 24.89 -24.73
C TYR A 490 24.07 23.54 -24.81
N ASP A 491 25.11 23.44 -25.65
CA ASP A 491 26.03 22.30 -25.73
C ASP A 491 27.36 22.65 -25.03
N PRO A 492 27.49 22.38 -23.72
CA PRO A 492 28.72 22.69 -22.97
C PRO A 492 29.91 21.79 -23.34
N ALA A 493 29.72 20.67 -24.04
CA ALA A 493 30.82 19.82 -24.49
C ALA A 493 31.51 20.40 -25.74
N TYR A 494 30.75 21.04 -26.63
CA TYR A 494 31.26 21.75 -27.79
C TYR A 494 32.20 22.90 -27.41
N GLU A 495 31.85 23.68 -26.39
CA GLU A 495 32.63 24.84 -25.95
C GLU A 495 33.95 24.43 -25.26
N ILE A 496 33.90 23.42 -24.37
CA ILE A 496 35.10 22.85 -23.73
C ILE A 496 36.03 22.23 -24.78
N TYR A 497 35.47 21.61 -25.81
CA TYR A 497 36.22 21.04 -26.92
C TYR A 497 36.94 22.10 -27.77
N GLU A 498 36.24 23.17 -28.21
CA GLU A 498 36.85 24.26 -28.97
C GLU A 498 37.98 24.91 -28.14
N LEU A 499 37.75 25.15 -26.85
CA LEU A 499 38.76 25.69 -25.94
C LEU A 499 40.01 24.80 -25.82
N ILE A 500 39.85 23.48 -25.71
CA ILE A 500 41.00 22.54 -25.67
C ILE A 500 41.73 22.53 -27.01
N GLY A 501 41.01 22.56 -28.14
CA GLY A 501 41.60 22.59 -29.48
C GLY A 501 42.46 23.84 -29.70
N TYR A 502 41.91 25.03 -29.44
CA TYR A 502 42.66 26.28 -29.57
C TYR A 502 43.87 26.35 -28.64
N GLU A 503 43.73 25.95 -27.37
CA GLU A 503 44.85 25.97 -26.41
C GLU A 503 45.97 24.98 -26.78
N ILE A 504 45.64 23.80 -27.33
CA ILE A 504 46.64 22.81 -27.75
C ILE A 504 47.33 23.22 -29.06
N ASP A 505 46.59 23.77 -30.02
CA ASP A 505 47.17 24.22 -31.30
C ASP A 505 48.08 25.44 -31.09
N ASP A 506 47.68 26.42 -30.27
CA ASP A 506 48.55 27.54 -29.87
C ASP A 506 49.79 27.04 -29.10
N PHE A 507 49.62 26.06 -28.20
CA PHE A 507 50.72 25.47 -27.44
C PHE A 507 51.72 24.68 -28.29
N LEU A 508 51.27 23.97 -29.34
CA LEU A 508 52.15 23.23 -30.25
C LEU A 508 52.83 24.12 -31.28
N TYR A 509 52.26 25.31 -31.55
CA TYR A 509 52.81 26.31 -32.44
C TYR A 509 53.90 27.17 -31.77
N GLU A 510 53.71 27.55 -30.49
CA GLU A 510 54.73 28.16 -29.62
C GLU A 510 55.89 27.20 -29.29
#